data_AF-A0A259ICX2-F1
#
_entry.id   AF-A0A259ICX2-F1
#
_cell.length_a   1.000
_cell.length_b   1.000
_cell.length_c   1.000
_cell.angle_alpha   90.00
_cell.angle_beta   90.00
_cell.angle_gamma   90.00
#
_symmetry.space_group_name_H-M   'P 1'
#
loop_
_entity.id
_entity.type
_entity.pdbx_description
1 polymer ?
#
loop_
_entity_poly.entity_id
_entity_poly.type
_entity_poly.pdbx_seq_one_letter_code
_entity_poly.pdbx_strand_id
1 'polypeptide(L)'
;FRKSARFEMDNHTDALLRSLKRQGTEYSDLLIRGPDTQAVCRLVLDPFSATLYSSSPAVFAQIEQALHSGHAMADAIEAVAFAGHKQPIREAVR
;
A
#
# COMPACT_ATOMS: atom_id res chain seq x y z
N PHE A 1 13.30 19.11 -7.71
CA PHE A 1 12.41 18.41 -8.66
C PHE A 1 12.39 18.99 -10.09
N ARG A 2 12.93 20.19 -10.36
CA ARG A 2 12.90 20.81 -11.71
C ARG A 2 14.17 20.60 -12.56
N LYS A 3 15.13 19.76 -12.10
CA LYS A 3 16.50 19.70 -12.67
C LYS A 3 16.82 18.45 -13.50
N SER A 4 15.88 17.53 -13.72
CA SER A 4 16.17 16.25 -14.38
C SER A 4 15.77 16.17 -15.87
N ALA A 5 15.16 17.20 -16.47
CA ALA A 5 14.73 17.24 -17.88
C ALA A 5 13.85 16.06 -18.37
N ARG A 6 13.49 15.13 -17.47
CA ARG A 6 12.60 13.97 -17.71
C ARG A 6 11.12 14.29 -17.50
N PHE A 7 10.84 15.50 -17.02
CA PHE A 7 9.49 15.98 -16.71
C PHE A 7 9.33 17.37 -17.29
N GLU A 8 8.62 17.47 -18.42
CA GLU A 8 7.89 18.70 -18.71
C GLU A 8 6.66 18.71 -17.80
N MET A 9 6.79 19.48 -16.72
CA MET A 9 5.73 19.68 -15.74
C MET A 9 4.90 20.86 -16.21
N ASP A 10 3.82 20.59 -16.93
CA ASP A 10 2.82 21.61 -17.21
C ASP A 10 2.04 21.97 -15.92
N ASN A 11 1.36 23.11 -15.93
CA ASN A 11 0.59 23.58 -14.76
C ASN A 11 -0.52 22.58 -14.38
N HIS A 12 -1.03 21.82 -15.35
CA HIS A 12 -2.06 20.81 -15.12
C HIS A 12 -1.53 19.62 -14.32
N THR A 13 -0.37 19.08 -14.69
CA THR A 13 0.31 18.00 -13.97
C THR A 13 0.70 18.43 -12.56
N ASP A 14 1.19 19.67 -12.39
CA ASP A 14 1.50 20.21 -11.06
C ASP A 14 0.24 20.26 -10.17
N ALA A 15 -0.89 20.70 -10.72
CA ALA A 15 -2.17 20.69 -9.99
C ALA A 15 -2.62 19.27 -9.62
N LEU A 16 -2.49 18.29 -10.52
CA LEU A 16 -2.81 16.89 -10.24
C LEU A 16 -1.93 16.32 -9.14
N LEU A 17 -0.61 16.56 -9.20
CA LEU A 17 0.33 16.09 -8.18
C LEU A 17 0.00 16.66 -6.79
N ARG A 18 -0.42 17.92 -6.72
CA ARG A 18 -0.86 18.55 -5.46
C ARG A 18 -2.17 17.97 -4.93
N SER A 19 -3.01 17.42 -5.80
CA SER A 19 -4.29 16.83 -5.42
C SER A 19 -4.18 15.41 -4.86
N LEU A 20 -3.05 14.73 -5.08
CA LEU A 20 -2.85 13.36 -4.62
C LEU A 20 -2.82 13.32 -3.09
N LYS A 21 -3.62 12.44 -2.51
CA LYS A 21 -3.67 12.21 -1.06
C LYS A 21 -3.43 10.75 -0.72
N ARG A 22 -2.87 10.56 0.48
CA ARG A 22 -2.87 9.27 1.16
C ARG A 22 -3.88 9.32 2.28
N GLN A 23 -4.86 8.42 2.25
CA GLN A 23 -5.82 8.23 3.32
C GLN A 23 -5.38 7.06 4.21
N GLY A 24 -4.43 7.32 5.12
CA GLY A 24 -3.95 6.32 6.08
C GLY A 24 -3.58 4.98 5.43
N THR A 25 -4.31 3.93 5.79
CA THR A 25 -4.21 2.56 5.25
C THR A 25 -5.35 2.22 4.28
N GLU A 26 -6.34 3.09 4.08
CA GLU A 26 -7.49 2.81 3.21
C GLU A 26 -7.10 2.88 1.74
N TYR A 27 -6.39 3.95 1.35
CA TYR A 27 -5.92 4.11 -0.01
C TYR A 27 -4.82 5.15 -0.18
N SER A 28 -4.12 5.08 -1.32
CA SER A 28 -3.25 6.14 -1.81
C SER A 28 -3.64 6.51 -3.24
N ASP A 29 -3.74 7.81 -3.52
CA ASP A 29 -3.87 8.27 -4.89
C ASP A 29 -2.49 8.19 -5.59
N LEU A 30 -2.50 7.75 -6.85
CA LEU A 30 -1.32 7.57 -7.68
C LEU A 30 -1.50 8.33 -8.99
N LEU A 31 -0.41 8.93 -9.49
CA LEU A 31 -0.32 9.41 -10.87
C LEU A 31 0.57 8.44 -11.65
N ILE A 32 -0.01 7.79 -12.65
CA ILE A 32 0.71 6.93 -13.60
C ILE A 32 0.86 7.72 -14.91
N ARG A 33 2.10 7.88 -15.39
CA ARG A 33 2.41 8.62 -16.61
C ARG A 33 3.18 7.73 -17.58
N GLY A 34 2.63 7.57 -18.77
CA GLY A 34 3.30 7.01 -19.95
C GLY A 34 3.80 8.12 -20.89
N PRO A 35 4.35 7.75 -22.06
CA PRO A 35 4.82 8.72 -23.06
C PRO A 35 3.73 9.68 -23.54
N ASP A 36 2.53 9.14 -23.82
CA ASP A 36 1.43 9.90 -24.44
C ASP A 36 0.19 10.05 -23.52
N THR A 37 0.19 9.38 -22.36
CA THR A 37 -0.97 9.32 -21.48
C THR A 37 -0.59 9.53 -20.02
N GLN A 38 -1.52 10.08 -19.25
CA GLN A 38 -1.44 10.12 -17.81
C GLN A 38 -2.79 9.77 -17.19
N ALA A 39 -2.76 9.06 -16.07
CA ALA A 39 -3.95 8.65 -15.34
C ALA A 39 -3.73 8.84 -13.83
N VAL A 40 -4.75 9.38 -13.16
CA VAL A 40 -4.83 9.36 -11.70
C VAL A 40 -5.69 8.16 -11.30
N CYS A 41 -5.19 7.34 -10.39
CA CYS A 41 -5.91 6.18 -9.89
C CYS A 41 -5.74 6.07 -8.37
N ARG A 42 -6.54 5.19 -7.77
CA ARG A 42 -6.48 4.88 -6.34
C ARG A 42 -5.92 3.48 -6.14
N LEU A 43 -4.84 3.39 -5.38
CA LEU A 43 -4.32 2.12 -4.88
C LEU A 43 -5.02 1.78 -3.57
N VAL A 44 -5.77 0.68 -3.59
CA VAL A 44 -6.39 0.06 -2.42
C VAL A 44 -5.70 -1.28 -2.21
N LEU A 45 -5.20 -1.53 -1.01
CA LEU A 45 -4.57 -2.80 -0.65
C LEU A 45 -5.49 -3.56 0.29
N ASP A 46 -5.55 -4.88 0.12
CA ASP A 46 -6.10 -5.73 1.17
C ASP A 46 -5.20 -5.70 2.42
N PRO A 47 -5.71 -6.06 3.61
CA PRO A 47 -4.94 -6.00 4.85
C PRO A 47 -3.66 -6.83 4.85
N PHE A 48 -3.64 -7.97 4.14
CA PHE A 48 -2.45 -8.81 4.03
C PHE A 48 -1.37 -8.10 3.20
N SER A 49 -1.72 -7.62 2.01
CA SER A 49 -0.81 -6.85 1.15
C SER A 49 -0.31 -5.57 1.83
N ALA A 50 -1.19 -4.87 2.56
CA ALA A 50 -0.81 -3.68 3.32
C ALA A 50 0.20 -3.99 4.43
N THR A 51 0.05 -5.14 5.09
CA THR A 51 0.98 -5.62 6.13
C THR A 51 2.31 -6.06 5.53
N LEU A 52 2.26 -6.85 4.45
CA LEU A 52 3.43 -7.38 3.75
C LEU A 52 4.34 -6.27 3.20
N TYR A 53 3.76 -5.25 2.57
CA TYR A 53 4.51 -4.12 1.99
C TYR A 53 4.65 -2.93 2.94
N SER A 54 4.39 -3.12 4.23
CA SER A 54 4.49 -2.06 5.22
C SER A 54 5.95 -1.65 5.44
N SER A 55 6.21 -0.35 5.43
CA SER A 55 7.48 0.22 5.87
C SER A 55 7.48 0.59 7.37
N SER A 56 6.46 0.18 8.13
CA SER A 56 6.33 0.51 9.56
C SER A 56 7.22 -0.41 10.40
N PRO A 57 8.16 0.14 11.19
CA PRO A 57 8.97 -0.68 12.11
C PRO A 57 8.12 -1.45 13.13
N ALA A 58 6.98 -0.89 13.53
CA ALA A 58 6.07 -1.53 14.47
C ALA A 58 5.38 -2.76 13.85
N VAL A 59 5.00 -2.70 12.57
CA VAL A 59 4.42 -3.85 11.85
C VAL A 59 5.47 -4.94 11.68
N PHE A 60 6.68 -4.56 11.28
CA PHE A 60 7.80 -5.49 11.16
C PHE A 60 8.09 -6.21 12.48
N ALA A 61 8.17 -5.48 13.60
CA ALA A 61 8.42 -6.08 14.91
C ALA A 61 7.33 -7.07 15.34
N GLN A 62 6.06 -6.82 15.00
CA GLN A 62 4.97 -7.75 15.28
C GLN A 62 5.08 -9.04 14.47
N ILE A 63 5.44 -8.94 13.19
CA ILE A 63 5.66 -10.12 12.33
C ILE A 63 6.84 -10.94 12.87
N GLU A 64 7.96 -10.29 13.20
CA GLU A 64 9.12 -10.93 13.81
C GLU A 64 8.74 -11.64 15.10
N GLN A 65 7.97 -11.01 15.98
CA GLN A 65 7.52 -11.65 17.22
C GLN A 65 6.68 -12.91 16.96
N ALA A 66 5.79 -12.89 15.97
CA ALA A 66 4.99 -14.06 15.59
C ALA A 66 5.87 -15.19 15.04
N LEU A 67 6.89 -14.88 14.24
CA LEU A 67 7.90 -15.83 13.77
C LEU A 67 8.68 -16.47 14.92
N HIS A 68 9.17 -15.66 15.86
CA HIS A 68 9.86 -16.14 17.07
C HIS A 68 8.96 -17.02 17.94
N SER A 69 7.64 -16.85 17.84
CA SER A 69 6.64 -17.70 18.51
C SER A 69 6.33 -19.00 17.74
N GLY A 70 7.02 -19.25 16.62
CA GLY A 70 6.92 -20.49 15.85
C GLY A 70 5.94 -20.46 14.68
N HIS A 71 5.34 -19.31 14.35
CA HIS A 71 4.48 -19.21 13.17
C HIS A 71 5.31 -19.27 11.88
N ALA A 72 4.74 -19.86 10.83
CA ALA A 72 5.29 -19.69 9.49
C ALA A 72 5.08 -18.24 9.01
N MET A 73 5.91 -17.77 8.07
CA MET A 73 5.88 -16.39 7.58
C MET A 73 4.50 -15.93 7.11
N ALA A 74 3.80 -16.75 6.33
CA ALA A 74 2.47 -16.41 5.84
C ALA A 74 1.46 -16.26 6.99
N ASP A 75 1.48 -17.17 7.96
CA ASP A 75 0.60 -17.14 9.14
C ASP A 75 0.92 -15.95 10.05
N ALA A 76 2.20 -15.59 10.18
CA ALA A 76 2.64 -14.42 10.94
C ALA A 76 2.11 -13.12 10.32
N ILE A 77 2.20 -12.99 8.99
CA ILE A 77 1.66 -11.83 8.27
C ILE A 77 0.14 -11.79 8.41
N GLU A 78 -0.55 -12.92 8.25
CA GLU A 78 -2.02 -13.00 8.41
C GLU A 78 -2.45 -12.61 9.83
N ALA A 79 -1.77 -13.12 10.86
CA ALA A 79 -2.05 -12.79 12.25
C ALA A 79 -1.94 -11.28 12.52
N VAL A 80 -0.89 -10.63 12.01
CA VAL A 80 -0.69 -9.18 12.16
C VAL A 80 -1.71 -8.38 11.34
N ALA A 81 -1.99 -8.81 10.12
CA ALA A 81 -2.93 -8.14 9.21
C ALA A 81 -4.37 -8.11 9.75
N PHE A 82 -4.78 -9.14 10.49
CA PHE A 82 -6.17 -9.31 10.93
C PHE A 82 -6.37 -9.28 12.45
N ALA A 83 -5.35 -8.91 13.25
CA ALA A 83 -5.41 -8.89 14.72
C ALA A 83 -6.58 -8.07 15.33
N GLY A 84 -7.20 -7.16 14.57
CA GLY A 84 -8.36 -6.36 14.99
C GLY A 84 -9.67 -6.63 14.23
N HIS A 85 -9.67 -7.54 13.25
CA HIS A 85 -10.81 -7.82 12.39
C HIS A 85 -11.39 -9.21 12.72
N LYS A 86 -12.64 -9.25 13.20
CA LYS A 86 -13.42 -10.50 13.18
C LYS A 86 -13.54 -10.93 11.71
N GLN A 87 -12.81 -11.97 11.31
CA GLN A 87 -12.87 -12.50 9.94
C GLN A 87 -14.32 -12.84 9.55
N PRO A 88 -14.66 -12.67 8.26
CA PRO A 88 -14.97 -13.89 7.53
C PRO A 88 -14.49 -13.80 6.08
N ILE A 89 -13.31 -14.35 5.77
CA ILE A 89 -13.01 -14.72 4.38
C ILE A 89 -12.20 -16.03 4.36
N ARG A 90 -12.85 -17.12 4.75
CA ARG A 90 -12.45 -18.49 4.38
C ARG A 90 -13.53 -19.25 3.59
N GLU A 91 -14.59 -18.57 3.14
CA GLU A 91 -15.72 -19.22 2.43
C GLU A 91 -15.84 -18.89 0.93
N ALA A 92 -15.00 -18.03 0.36
CA ALA A 92 -15.19 -17.58 -1.03
C ALA A 92 -14.48 -18.40 -2.12
N VAL A 93 -13.82 -19.52 -1.76
CA VAL A 93 -13.18 -20.42 -2.75
C VAL A 93 -13.50 -21.88 -2.41
N ARG A 94 -14.77 -22.27 -2.59
CA ARG A 94 -15.21 -23.64 -2.80
C ARG A 94 -16.33 -23.66 -3.83
#